data_AF-A0AAV2TQF6-F1
#
_entry.id   AF-A0AAV2TQF6-F1
#
_cell.length_a   1.000
_cell.length_b   1.000
_cell.length_c   1.000
_cell.angle_alpha   90.00
_cell.angle_beta   90.00
_cell.angle_gamma   90.00
#
_symmetry.space_group_name_H-M   'P 1'
#
loop_
_entity.id
_entity.type
_entity.pdbx_description
1 polymer ?
#
loop_
_entity_poly.entity_id
_entity_poly.type
_entity_poly.pdbx_seq_one_letter_code
_entity_poly.pdbx_strand_id
1 'polypeptide(L)'
;MRFVPRHLPVTHSSVARLAEYIAESKRMLVLTGAGLSTESGLPDYRSEDVGLYARTNRRPINYQTFIRSEEARKRYWARNFIGWPYFSQVQPNAGHFILADWFNKNRLFGIITQNVDRLHQRAGSNDVLELHGTTHIVKCLNCGNLCKRSELQQRFVELNPTLGEYDSPNVETVAPDGDIELPEEIVRQFRNHWSKSVVFNNKPVLT
;
A
#
# COMPACT_ATOMS: atom_id res chain seq x y z
N MET A 1 8.16 8.43 -15.50
CA MET A 1 7.52 7.88 -14.29
C MET A 1 8.60 7.18 -13.46
N ARG A 2 8.69 7.43 -12.15
CA ARG A 2 9.86 7.06 -11.32
C ARG A 2 9.97 5.57 -11.00
N PHE A 3 8.84 4.91 -10.74
CA PHE A 3 8.79 3.54 -10.24
C PHE A 3 8.37 2.51 -11.30
N VAL A 4 8.15 2.98 -12.54
CA VAL A 4 7.83 2.13 -13.67
C VAL A 4 9.14 1.54 -14.18
N PRO A 5 9.29 0.19 -14.27
CA PRO A 5 10.49 -0.42 -14.81
C PRO A 5 10.68 -0.06 -16.28
N ARG A 6 11.93 -0.19 -16.76
CA ARG A 6 12.19 -0.10 -18.19
C ARG A 6 11.46 -1.23 -18.91
N HIS A 7 10.81 -0.90 -20.02
CA HIS A 7 10.13 -1.86 -20.87
C HIS A 7 10.34 -1.49 -22.34
N LEU A 8 10.23 -2.49 -23.21
CA LEU A 8 10.23 -2.25 -24.66
C LEU A 8 8.96 -1.49 -25.07
N PRO A 9 8.99 -0.73 -26.18
CA PRO A 9 7.79 -0.10 -26.72
C PRO A 9 6.68 -1.12 -26.96
N VAL A 10 5.46 -0.76 -26.58
CA VAL A 10 4.27 -1.61 -26.78
C VAL A 10 3.98 -1.72 -28.27
N THR A 11 3.77 -2.94 -28.78
CA THR A 11 3.43 -3.16 -30.19
C THR A 11 1.92 -3.14 -30.41
N HIS A 12 1.48 -2.64 -31.57
CA HIS A 12 0.07 -2.65 -31.95
C HIS A 12 -0.51 -4.07 -31.97
N SER A 13 0.26 -5.06 -32.40
CA SER A 13 -0.16 -6.48 -32.41
C SER A 13 -0.44 -7.01 -31.00
N SER A 14 0.36 -6.64 -30.00
CA SER A 14 0.14 -7.07 -28.61
C SER A 14 -1.14 -6.46 -28.03
N VAL A 15 -1.39 -5.17 -28.32
CA VAL A 15 -2.61 -4.47 -27.87
C VAL A 15 -3.84 -5.06 -28.55
N ALA A 16 -3.80 -5.28 -29.87
CA ALA A 16 -4.89 -5.90 -30.61
C ALA A 16 -5.22 -7.30 -30.05
N ARG A 17 -4.19 -8.10 -29.77
CA ARG A 17 -4.36 -9.43 -29.20
C ARG A 17 -4.99 -9.42 -27.80
N LEU A 18 -4.59 -8.47 -26.95
CA LEU A 18 -5.21 -8.29 -25.64
C LEU A 18 -6.68 -7.85 -25.78
N ALA A 19 -6.98 -6.94 -26.72
CA ALA A 19 -8.33 -6.47 -26.98
C ALA A 19 -9.26 -7.60 -27.45
N GLU A 20 -8.77 -8.51 -28.30
CA GLU A 20 -9.48 -9.73 -28.71
C GLU A 20 -9.86 -10.59 -27.49
N TYR A 21 -8.89 -10.93 -26.63
CA TYR A 21 -9.15 -11.72 -25.42
C TYR A 21 -10.15 -11.04 -24.47
N ILE A 22 -10.11 -9.71 -24.38
CA ILE A 22 -11.05 -8.94 -23.57
C ILE A 22 -12.45 -8.98 -24.17
N ALA A 23 -12.58 -8.87 -25.49
CA ALA A 23 -13.86 -8.87 -26.19
C ALA A 23 -14.55 -10.24 -26.16
N GLU A 24 -13.78 -11.33 -26.22
CA GLU A 24 -14.30 -12.70 -26.18
C GLU A 24 -14.68 -13.16 -24.76
N SER A 25 -14.22 -12.45 -23.73
CA SER A 25 -14.47 -12.83 -22.34
C SER A 25 -15.93 -12.62 -21.94
N LYS A 26 -16.59 -13.71 -21.54
CA LYS A 26 -17.96 -13.66 -21.02
C LYS A 26 -18.05 -13.28 -19.54
N ARG A 27 -16.98 -13.55 -18.78
CA ARG A 27 -16.88 -13.32 -17.33
C ARG A 27 -15.43 -13.08 -16.94
N MET A 28 -15.04 -11.81 -16.90
CA MET A 28 -13.64 -11.42 -16.66
C MET A 28 -13.37 -11.18 -15.17
N LEU A 29 -12.42 -11.90 -14.60
CA LEU A 29 -11.86 -11.62 -13.28
C LEU A 29 -10.50 -10.94 -13.45
N VAL A 30 -10.28 -9.83 -12.74
CA VAL A 30 -9.02 -9.10 -12.80
C VAL A 30 -8.25 -9.30 -11.50
N LEU A 31 -7.01 -9.76 -11.59
CA LEU A 31 -6.07 -9.81 -10.47
C LEU A 31 -5.00 -8.73 -10.65
N THR A 32 -4.86 -7.84 -9.67
CA THR A 32 -3.87 -6.75 -9.72
C THR A 32 -2.80 -6.88 -8.64
N GLY A 33 -1.62 -6.33 -8.92
CA GLY A 33 -0.51 -6.21 -7.98
C GLY A 33 0.14 -4.83 -8.05
N ALA A 34 1.26 -4.65 -7.34
CA ALA A 34 1.86 -3.34 -7.11
C ALA A 34 2.30 -2.63 -8.39
N GLY A 35 2.56 -3.38 -9.46
CA GLY A 35 2.84 -2.85 -10.79
C GLY A 35 1.79 -1.85 -11.30
N LEU A 36 0.50 -2.09 -11.01
CA LEU A 36 -0.59 -1.18 -11.39
C LEU A 36 -0.46 0.19 -10.70
N SER A 37 0.13 0.26 -9.50
CA SER A 37 0.28 1.49 -8.71
C SER A 37 1.59 2.24 -8.98
N THR A 38 2.47 1.71 -9.84
CA THR A 38 3.76 2.34 -10.16
C THR A 38 3.62 3.69 -10.87
N GLU A 39 2.64 3.81 -11.75
CA GLU A 39 2.31 5.07 -12.42
C GLU A 39 1.66 6.10 -11.48
N SER A 40 1.12 5.64 -10.34
CA SER A 40 0.61 6.51 -9.27
C SER A 40 1.71 7.03 -8.35
N GLY A 41 2.96 6.59 -8.54
CA GLY A 41 4.09 7.01 -7.71
C GLY A 41 4.34 6.09 -6.50
N LEU A 42 3.75 4.91 -6.43
CA LEU A 42 4.13 3.89 -5.45
C LEU A 42 5.13 2.90 -6.07
N PRO A 43 6.23 2.52 -5.39
CA PRO A 43 7.08 1.46 -5.90
C PRO A 43 6.36 0.12 -5.93
N ASP A 44 6.87 -0.81 -6.73
CA ASP A 44 6.59 -2.23 -6.54
C ASP A 44 7.69 -2.91 -5.70
N TYR A 45 7.56 -4.21 -5.49
CA TYR A 45 8.53 -4.97 -4.70
C TYR A 45 9.72 -5.48 -5.51
N ARG A 46 9.52 -5.83 -6.78
CA ARG A 46 10.39 -6.79 -7.50
C ARG A 46 10.85 -6.35 -8.88
N SER A 47 10.38 -5.20 -9.39
CA SER A 47 10.87 -4.69 -10.67
C SER A 47 12.38 -4.53 -10.63
N GLU A 48 13.03 -4.91 -11.72
CA GLU A 48 14.47 -4.69 -11.92
C GLU A 48 14.78 -3.20 -11.80
N ASP A 49 15.91 -2.87 -11.16
CA ASP A 49 16.41 -1.52 -10.86
C ASP A 49 15.54 -0.62 -9.96
N VAL A 50 14.21 -0.71 -10.05
CA VAL A 50 13.27 0.24 -9.42
C VAL A 50 12.42 -0.37 -8.31
N GLY A 51 12.34 -1.69 -8.22
CA GLY A 51 11.62 -2.40 -7.17
C GLY A 51 12.30 -2.27 -5.80
N LEU A 52 11.51 -2.35 -4.73
CA LEU A 52 12.00 -2.22 -3.36
C LEU A 52 13.17 -3.17 -3.06
N TYR A 53 13.09 -4.43 -3.49
CA TYR A 53 14.11 -5.45 -3.22
C TYR A 53 15.38 -5.29 -4.06
N ALA A 54 15.29 -4.63 -5.21
CA ALA A 54 16.46 -4.30 -6.04
C ALA A 54 17.20 -3.08 -5.49
N ARG A 55 16.46 -2.08 -4.97
CA ARG A 55 17.04 -0.84 -4.45
C ARG A 55 17.47 -0.92 -2.99
N THR A 56 16.95 -1.87 -2.22
CA THR A 56 17.13 -1.92 -0.77
C THR A 56 17.15 -3.35 -0.22
N ASN A 57 17.80 -3.54 0.94
CA ASN A 57 17.73 -4.77 1.73
C ASN A 57 16.44 -4.88 2.57
N ARG A 58 15.45 -4.01 2.33
CA ARG A 58 14.23 -3.95 3.14
C ARG A 58 13.38 -5.17 2.89
N ARG A 59 12.85 -5.72 3.98
CA ARG A 59 11.86 -6.78 3.95
C ARG A 59 10.68 -6.36 4.83
N PRO A 60 9.45 -6.70 4.44
CA PRO A 60 8.29 -6.53 5.30
C PRO A 60 8.56 -7.18 6.66
N ILE A 61 8.14 -6.50 7.74
CA ILE A 61 8.14 -7.13 9.06
C ILE A 61 7.27 -8.38 9.03
N ASN A 62 7.64 -9.42 9.78
CA ASN A 62 6.88 -10.66 9.95
C ASN A 62 5.88 -10.53 11.11
N TYR A 63 4.70 -11.18 10.99
CA TYR A 63 3.62 -11.07 11.98
C TYR A 63 4.07 -11.45 13.38
N GLN A 64 4.81 -12.54 13.51
CA GLN A 64 5.30 -13.01 14.82
C GLN A 64 6.25 -12.00 15.45
N THR A 65 7.13 -11.39 14.65
CA THR A 65 8.02 -10.32 15.11
C THR A 65 7.22 -9.12 15.60
N PHE A 66 6.20 -8.71 14.84
CA PHE A 66 5.33 -7.61 15.21
C PHE A 66 4.60 -7.87 16.53
N ILE A 67 3.98 -9.05 16.72
CA ILE A 67 3.22 -9.31 17.96
C ILE A 67 4.13 -9.58 19.18
N ARG A 68 5.35 -10.11 18.99
CA ARG A 68 6.23 -10.49 20.11
C ARG A 68 7.13 -9.36 20.61
N SER A 69 7.45 -8.37 19.77
CA SER A 69 8.42 -7.32 20.12
C SER A 69 7.78 -5.93 20.15
N GLU A 70 7.73 -5.32 21.34
CA GLU A 70 7.26 -3.94 21.50
C GLU A 70 8.14 -2.95 20.72
N GLU A 71 9.46 -3.17 20.73
CA GLU A 71 10.41 -2.37 19.95
C GLU A 71 10.17 -2.50 18.44
N ALA A 72 9.87 -3.70 17.95
CA ALA A 72 9.54 -3.90 16.54
C ALA A 72 8.24 -3.19 16.14
N ARG A 73 7.22 -3.20 17.02
CA ARG A 73 5.97 -2.44 16.80
C ARG A 73 6.20 -0.95 16.83
N LYS A 74 7.00 -0.47 17.79
CA LYS A 74 7.34 0.95 17.93
C LYS A 74 8.04 1.44 16.65
N ARG A 75 9.04 0.70 16.18
CA ARG A 75 9.73 0.95 14.91
C ARG A 75 8.78 0.96 13.73
N TYR A 76 7.92 -0.05 13.61
CA TYR A 76 6.94 -0.13 12.52
C TYR A 76 5.99 1.07 12.50
N TRP A 77 5.40 1.40 13.66
CA TRP A 77 4.45 2.50 13.75
C TRP A 77 5.12 3.86 13.59
N ALA A 78 6.36 4.05 14.05
CA ALA A 78 7.11 5.27 13.80
C ALA A 78 7.33 5.50 12.30
N ARG A 79 7.79 4.47 11.59
CA ARG A 79 7.99 4.52 10.12
C ARG A 79 6.68 4.79 9.39
N ASN A 80 5.63 4.04 9.73
CA ASN A 80 4.33 4.22 9.11
C ASN A 80 3.69 5.59 9.46
N PHE A 81 3.93 6.13 10.66
CA PHE A 81 3.46 7.45 11.06
C PHE A 81 4.03 8.55 10.15
N ILE A 82 5.33 8.51 9.88
CA ILE A 82 6.00 9.50 9.01
C ILE A 82 5.65 9.28 7.53
N GLY A 83 5.52 8.01 7.08
CA GLY A 83 5.18 7.71 5.68
C GLY A 83 3.70 7.94 5.31
N TRP A 84 2.79 7.91 6.28
CA TRP A 84 1.35 7.97 6.06
C TRP A 84 0.84 9.22 5.31
N PRO A 85 1.30 10.45 5.63
CA PRO A 85 0.86 11.65 4.91
C PRO A 85 1.08 11.55 3.40
N TYR A 86 2.23 11.04 2.95
CA TYR A 86 2.51 10.80 1.54
C TYR A 86 1.62 9.67 0.98
N PHE A 87 1.66 8.50 1.62
CA PHE A 87 0.96 7.31 1.13
C PHE A 87 -0.54 7.53 0.98
N SER A 88 -1.17 8.21 1.95
CA SER A 88 -2.61 8.48 1.95
C SER A 88 -3.05 9.49 0.89
N GLN A 89 -2.13 10.26 0.29
CA GLN A 89 -2.46 11.26 -0.74
C GLN A 89 -2.32 10.71 -2.17
N VAL A 90 -1.68 9.56 -2.36
CA VAL A 90 -1.49 8.93 -3.67
C VAL A 90 -2.83 8.77 -4.39
N GLN A 91 -2.88 9.17 -5.66
CA GLN A 91 -4.10 9.12 -6.47
C GLN A 91 -4.10 7.93 -7.43
N PRO A 92 -5.28 7.39 -7.78
CA PRO A 92 -5.37 6.37 -8.82
C PRO A 92 -4.88 6.90 -10.17
N ASN A 93 -4.39 6.00 -11.02
CA ASN A 93 -3.99 6.30 -12.40
C ASN A 93 -5.01 5.76 -13.41
N ALA A 94 -4.74 5.95 -14.70
CA ALA A 94 -5.62 5.55 -15.79
C ALA A 94 -6.05 4.07 -15.73
N GLY A 95 -5.14 3.15 -15.37
CA GLY A 95 -5.46 1.73 -15.25
C GLY A 95 -6.52 1.46 -14.19
N HIS A 96 -6.45 2.13 -13.04
CA HIS A 96 -7.46 2.00 -12.00
C HIS A 96 -8.83 2.54 -12.45
N PHE A 97 -8.86 3.71 -13.10
CA PHE A 97 -10.11 4.31 -13.57
C PHE A 97 -10.77 3.48 -14.67
N ILE A 98 -10.00 2.89 -15.58
CA ILE A 98 -10.53 1.98 -16.62
C ILE A 98 -11.17 0.74 -15.97
N LEU A 99 -10.49 0.14 -14.99
CA LEU A 99 -11.03 -1.02 -14.28
C LEU A 99 -12.29 -0.67 -13.47
N ALA A 100 -12.33 0.50 -12.84
CA ALA A 100 -13.51 1.00 -12.15
C ALA A 100 -14.69 1.22 -13.12
N ASP A 101 -14.45 1.83 -14.28
CA ASP A 101 -15.47 2.01 -15.32
C ASP A 101 -16.02 0.66 -15.81
N TRP A 102 -15.14 -0.31 -16.08
CA TRP A 102 -15.56 -1.64 -16.54
C TRP A 102 -16.30 -2.42 -15.47
N PHE A 103 -15.89 -2.29 -14.21
CA PHE A 103 -16.61 -2.87 -13.08
C PHE A 103 -18.03 -2.29 -12.97
N ASN A 104 -18.16 -0.96 -12.98
CA ASN A 104 -19.44 -0.27 -12.85
C ASN A 104 -20.38 -0.52 -14.05
N LYS A 105 -19.82 -0.87 -15.22
CA LYS A 105 -20.58 -1.29 -16.42
C LYS A 105 -20.87 -2.81 -16.47
N ASN A 106 -20.62 -3.54 -15.37
CA ASN A 106 -20.78 -4.99 -15.29
C ASN A 106 -19.99 -5.78 -16.35
N ARG A 107 -18.88 -5.22 -16.84
CA ARG A 107 -17.96 -5.89 -17.78
C ARG A 107 -16.96 -6.78 -17.07
N LEU A 108 -16.73 -6.55 -15.77
CA LEU A 108 -15.91 -7.38 -14.91
C LEU A 108 -16.81 -8.20 -13.99
N PHE A 109 -16.47 -9.48 -13.83
CA PHE A 109 -17.02 -10.32 -12.77
C PHE A 109 -16.51 -9.91 -11.39
N GLY A 110 -15.26 -9.41 -11.30
CA GLY A 110 -14.69 -8.98 -10.03
C GLY A 110 -13.27 -8.44 -10.18
N ILE A 111 -12.81 -7.75 -9.13
CA ILE A 111 -11.43 -7.28 -8.98
C ILE A 111 -10.87 -7.88 -7.69
N ILE A 112 -9.77 -8.60 -7.82
CA ILE A 112 -8.94 -9.09 -6.72
C ILE A 112 -7.64 -8.29 -6.73
N THR A 113 -7.23 -7.75 -5.60
CA THR A 113 -5.96 -7.01 -5.50
C THR A 113 -5.07 -7.55 -4.40
N GLN A 114 -3.77 -7.63 -4.71
CA GLN A 114 -2.71 -7.85 -3.72
C GLN A 114 -2.25 -6.54 -3.07
N ASN A 115 -2.70 -5.39 -3.59
CA ASN A 115 -2.28 -4.07 -3.09
C ASN A 115 -3.06 -3.72 -1.83
N VAL A 116 -2.43 -2.92 -0.97
CA VAL A 116 -3.01 -2.46 0.30
C VAL A 116 -3.33 -0.95 0.30
N ASP A 117 -3.16 -0.30 -0.86
CA ASP A 117 -3.16 1.16 -1.09
C ASP A 117 -4.53 1.79 -1.30
N ARG A 118 -5.57 0.97 -1.47
CA ARG A 118 -6.94 1.38 -1.77
C ARG A 118 -7.12 2.26 -3.02
N LEU A 119 -6.22 2.19 -3.99
CA LEU A 119 -6.35 2.98 -5.22
C LEU A 119 -7.54 2.53 -6.09
N HIS A 120 -7.91 1.25 -6.05
CA HIS A 120 -9.13 0.76 -6.73
C HIS A 120 -10.40 1.39 -6.17
N GLN A 121 -10.55 1.38 -4.85
CA GLN A 121 -11.72 1.95 -4.18
C GLN A 121 -11.78 3.47 -4.40
N ARG A 122 -10.63 4.15 -4.38
CA ARG A 122 -10.55 5.58 -4.72
C ARG A 122 -10.87 5.88 -6.18
N ALA A 123 -10.63 4.95 -7.09
CA ALA A 123 -11.02 5.08 -8.49
C ALA A 123 -12.52 4.82 -8.74
N GLY A 124 -13.26 4.33 -7.74
CA GLY A 124 -14.69 4.03 -7.83
C GLY A 124 -15.02 2.56 -8.08
N SER A 125 -14.07 1.64 -7.94
CA SER A 125 -14.37 0.21 -7.90
C SER A 125 -14.97 -0.16 -6.54
N ASN A 126 -16.28 -0.43 -6.53
CA ASN A 126 -16.96 -0.98 -5.36
C ASN A 126 -16.71 -2.50 -5.28
N ASP A 127 -16.68 -3.10 -4.09
CA ASP A 127 -16.53 -4.57 -3.90
C ASP A 127 -15.23 -5.21 -4.46
N VAL A 128 -14.09 -4.58 -4.15
CA VAL A 128 -12.76 -5.13 -4.45
C VAL A 128 -12.33 -6.11 -3.36
N LEU A 129 -11.87 -7.31 -3.74
CA LEU A 129 -11.32 -8.28 -2.80
C LEU A 129 -9.84 -7.98 -2.50
N GLU A 130 -9.58 -7.43 -1.32
CA GLU A 130 -8.24 -7.09 -0.81
C GLU A 130 -7.53 -8.34 -0.21
N LEU A 131 -6.75 -9.08 -1.00
CA LEU A 131 -6.09 -10.33 -0.56
C LEU A 131 -5.14 -10.12 0.62
N HIS A 132 -4.47 -8.98 0.65
CA HIS A 132 -3.52 -8.62 1.70
C HIS A 132 -4.11 -7.54 2.63
N GLY A 133 -5.43 -7.44 2.71
CA GLY A 133 -6.11 -6.44 3.52
C GLY A 133 -5.76 -5.00 3.12
N THR A 134 -5.73 -4.10 4.09
CA THR A 134 -5.58 -2.67 3.82
C THR A 134 -4.72 -1.95 4.85
N THR A 135 -3.99 -0.93 4.42
CA THR A 135 -3.31 0.02 5.33
C THR A 135 -4.22 1.18 5.75
N HIS A 136 -5.47 1.24 5.29
CA HIS A 136 -6.39 2.34 5.62
C HIS A 136 -7.30 2.05 6.82
N ILE A 137 -7.34 0.80 7.29
CA ILE A 137 -8.09 0.37 8.47
C ILE A 137 -7.15 -0.33 9.43
N VAL A 138 -7.23 0.01 10.70
CA VAL A 138 -6.46 -0.64 11.77
C VAL A 138 -7.40 -1.40 12.71
N LYS A 139 -6.89 -2.48 13.28
CA LYS A 139 -7.58 -3.39 14.20
C LYS A 139 -6.84 -3.45 15.53
N CYS A 140 -7.58 -3.29 16.63
CA CYS A 140 -7.09 -3.62 17.96
C CYS A 140 -7.07 -5.15 18.15
N LEU A 141 -5.92 -5.74 18.46
CA LEU A 141 -5.77 -7.16 18.76
C LEU A 141 -6.35 -7.56 20.12
N ASN A 142 -6.57 -6.60 21.03
CA ASN A 142 -7.16 -6.89 22.34
C ASN A 142 -8.69 -7.01 22.28
N CYS A 143 -9.37 -6.05 21.64
CA CYS A 143 -10.84 -6.01 21.60
C CYS A 143 -11.44 -6.23 20.21
N GLY A 144 -10.63 -6.33 19.16
CA GLY A 144 -11.11 -6.52 17.78
C GLY A 144 -11.64 -5.26 17.09
N ASN A 145 -11.78 -4.14 17.81
CA ASN A 145 -12.33 -2.90 17.26
C ASN A 145 -11.52 -2.41 16.06
N LEU A 146 -12.25 -1.95 15.04
CA LEU A 146 -11.71 -1.36 13.82
C LEU A 146 -11.80 0.17 13.90
N CYS A 147 -10.78 0.87 13.40
CA CYS A 147 -10.88 2.31 13.15
C CYS A 147 -10.11 2.71 11.89
N LYS A 148 -10.36 3.92 11.39
CA LYS A 148 -9.64 4.45 10.22
C LYS A 148 -8.19 4.72 10.61
N ARG A 149 -7.25 4.40 9.72
CA ARG A 149 -5.83 4.72 9.92
C ARG A 149 -5.59 6.24 10.07
N SER A 150 -6.44 7.07 9.46
CA SER A 150 -6.42 8.53 9.63
C SER A 150 -6.72 8.98 11.06
N GLU A 151 -7.62 8.32 11.77
CA GLU A 151 -7.92 8.62 13.18
C GLU A 151 -6.74 8.23 14.08
N LEU A 152 -6.09 7.10 13.78
CA LEU A 152 -4.84 6.73 14.45
C LEU A 152 -3.72 7.74 14.16
N GLN A 153 -3.66 8.31 12.94
CA GLN A 153 -2.67 9.33 12.60
C GLN A 153 -2.82 10.57 13.49
N GLN A 154 -4.04 11.06 13.67
CA GLN A 154 -4.32 12.24 14.50
C GLN A 154 -3.83 12.02 15.94
N ARG A 155 -4.13 10.85 16.53
CA ARG A 155 -3.63 10.47 17.85
C ARG A 155 -2.11 10.41 17.91
N PHE A 156 -1.44 9.93 16.86
CA PHE A 156 0.02 9.94 16.82
C PHE A 156 0.59 11.36 16.72
N VAL A 157 -0.04 12.26 15.95
CA VAL A 157 0.37 13.67 15.87
C VAL A 157 0.29 14.34 17.25
N GLU A 158 -0.82 14.17 17.96
CA GLU A 158 -1.03 14.71 19.31
C GLU A 158 0.03 14.22 20.31
N LEU A 159 0.43 12.94 20.21
CA LEU A 159 1.45 12.34 21.09
C LEU A 159 2.89 12.69 20.70
N ASN A 160 3.11 13.09 19.45
CA ASN A 160 4.42 13.30 18.86
C ASN A 160 4.52 14.66 18.14
N PRO A 161 4.24 15.79 18.84
CA PRO A 161 4.17 17.10 18.20
C PRO A 161 5.48 17.48 17.48
N THR A 162 6.63 17.09 18.05
CA THR A 162 7.96 17.37 17.47
C THR A 162 8.34 16.47 16.29
N LEU A 163 7.64 15.36 16.08
CA LEU A 163 7.85 14.47 14.93
C LEU A 163 6.85 14.72 13.80
N GLY A 164 5.75 15.44 14.06
CA GLY A 164 4.79 15.83 13.03
C GLY A 164 5.38 16.77 11.97
N GLU A 165 6.44 17.49 12.33
CA GLU A 165 7.20 18.39 11.45
C GLU A 165 8.48 17.74 10.89
N TYR A 166 8.72 16.45 11.16
CA TYR A 166 9.85 15.75 10.57
C TYR A 166 9.62 15.67 9.05
N ASP A 167 10.28 16.57 8.34
CA ASP A 167 10.25 16.73 6.90
C ASP A 167 10.71 15.39 6.31
N SER A 168 9.80 14.53 5.87
CA SER A 168 10.12 13.19 5.42
C SER A 168 10.90 13.29 4.10
N PRO A 169 12.24 13.20 4.08
CA PRO A 169 12.98 13.50 2.88
C PRO A 169 13.15 12.22 2.06
N ASN A 170 12.88 12.34 0.77
CA ASN A 170 13.01 11.35 -0.30
C ASN A 170 11.94 10.25 -0.34
N VAL A 171 10.94 10.51 -1.19
CA VAL A 171 9.99 9.56 -1.81
C VAL A 171 10.66 8.25 -2.29
N GLU A 172 11.97 8.26 -2.55
CA GLU A 172 12.77 7.05 -2.88
C GLU A 172 12.71 5.97 -1.82
N THR A 173 12.47 6.34 -0.57
CA THR A 173 12.49 5.43 0.57
C THR A 173 11.10 4.90 0.91
N VAL A 174 10.06 5.24 0.14
CA VAL A 174 8.72 4.69 0.37
C VAL A 174 8.67 3.25 -0.15
N ALA A 175 8.07 2.36 0.63
CA ALA A 175 7.76 0.99 0.24
C ALA A 175 6.35 0.92 -0.39
N PRO A 176 6.01 -0.17 -1.10
CA PRO A 176 4.70 -0.30 -1.74
C PRO A 176 3.50 -0.24 -0.78
N ASP A 177 3.73 -0.45 0.52
CA ASP A 177 2.72 -0.38 1.58
C ASP A 177 2.78 0.91 2.42
N GLY A 178 3.55 1.91 1.97
CA GLY A 178 3.67 3.22 2.61
C GLY A 178 4.66 3.29 3.77
N ASP A 179 5.35 2.19 4.08
CA ASP A 179 6.41 2.16 5.08
C ASP A 179 7.69 2.84 4.57
N ILE A 180 8.46 3.49 5.45
CA ILE A 180 9.72 4.17 5.12
C ILE A 180 10.86 3.71 6.04
N GLU A 181 12.11 4.03 5.72
CA GLU A 181 13.20 3.91 6.69
C GLU A 181 13.30 5.17 7.56
N LEU A 182 13.65 4.98 8.83
CA LEU A 182 13.89 6.08 9.78
C LEU A 182 15.16 5.80 10.58
N PRO A 183 15.98 6.83 10.86
CA PRO A 183 17.08 6.71 11.81
C PRO A 183 16.60 6.23 13.19
N GLU A 184 17.42 5.45 13.88
CA GLU A 184 17.05 4.86 15.17
C GLU A 184 16.77 5.94 16.22
N GLU A 185 17.44 7.09 16.13
CA GLU A 185 17.24 8.24 17.00
C GLU A 185 15.81 8.78 16.91
N ILE A 186 15.26 8.82 15.70
CA ILE A 186 13.88 9.26 15.44
C ILE A 186 12.89 8.21 15.95
N VAL A 187 13.16 6.93 15.72
CA VAL A 187 12.34 5.82 16.23
C VAL A 187 12.26 5.85 17.76
N ARG A 188 13.37 6.13 18.45
CA ARG A 188 13.41 6.21 19.92
C ARG A 188 12.52 7.31 20.48
N GLN A 189 12.41 8.44 19.79
CA GLN A 189 11.58 9.58 20.19
C GLN A 189 10.08 9.34 20.02
N PHE A 190 9.69 8.40 19.14
CA PHE A 190 8.28 8.09 18.89
C PHE A 190 7.56 7.57 20.15
N ARG A 191 6.36 8.07 20.39
CA ARG A 191 5.49 7.76 21.54
C ARG A 191 4.20 7.13 21.05
N ASN A 192 3.87 5.97 21.60
CA ASN A 192 2.74 5.16 21.14
C ASN A 192 2.02 4.41 22.28
N HIS A 193 1.80 5.10 23.41
CA HIS A 193 1.25 4.55 24.66
C HIS A 193 0.00 3.65 24.51
N TRP A 194 -0.75 3.76 23.42
CA TRP A 194 -1.98 3.01 23.13
C TRP A 194 -1.81 1.83 22.15
N SER A 195 -0.69 1.75 21.42
CA SER A 195 -0.56 0.86 20.25
C SER A 195 0.04 -0.50 20.54
N LYS A 196 0.14 -0.91 21.81
CA LYS A 196 0.75 -2.19 22.23
C LYS A 196 0.17 -3.40 21.50
N SER A 197 -1.03 -3.26 20.94
CA SER A 197 -1.77 -4.32 20.27
C SER A 197 -2.56 -3.82 19.06
N VAL A 198 -2.08 -2.86 18.26
CA VAL A 198 -2.80 -2.39 17.04
C VAL A 198 -2.07 -2.83 15.78
N VAL A 199 -2.81 -3.42 14.83
CA VAL A 199 -2.32 -3.89 13.51
C VAL A 199 -3.16 -3.31 12.37
N PHE A 200 -2.70 -3.43 11.13
CA PHE A 200 -3.54 -3.20 9.96
C PHE A 200 -4.56 -4.35 9.76
N ASN A 201 -5.79 -4.00 9.35
CA ASN A 201 -6.85 -4.99 9.22
C ASN A 201 -6.62 -5.92 8.02
N ASN A 202 -6.66 -7.23 8.28
CA ASN A 202 -6.44 -8.31 7.31
C ASN A 202 -5.12 -8.20 6.52
N LYS A 203 -4.15 -7.39 6.97
CA LYS A 203 -2.83 -7.36 6.35
C LYS A 203 -2.01 -8.52 6.88
N PRO A 204 -1.70 -9.55 6.07
CA PRO A 204 -0.70 -10.52 6.46
C PRO A 204 0.59 -9.75 6.60
N VAL A 205 1.05 -9.64 7.84
CA VAL A 205 2.39 -9.19 8.12
C VAL A 205 3.25 -10.39 7.71
N LEU A 206 3.66 -10.38 6.43
CA LEU A 206 4.06 -11.54 5.63
C LEU A 206 4.76 -12.65 6.44
N THR A 207 4.27 -13.87 6.29
CA THR A 207 4.96 -15.10 6.71
C THR A 207 6.34 -15.17 6.05
#